data_AF-A0A8J7ZT62-F1
#
_entry.id   AF-A0A8J7ZT62-F1
#
_cell.length_a   1.000
_cell.length_b   1.000
_cell.length_c   1.000
_cell.angle_alpha   90.00
_cell.angle_beta   90.00
_cell.angle_gamma   90.00
#
_symmetry.space_group_name_H-M   'P 1'
#
loop_
_entity.id
_entity.type
_entity.pdbx_description
1 polymer ?
#
loop_
_entity_poly.entity_id
_entity_poly.type
_entity_poly.pdbx_seq_one_letter_code
_entity_poly.pdbx_strand_id
1 'polypeptide(L)'
;MSQEDSNTRDEEEIQTLRARVRKVEDYSKEYLKSRVDTLEDENQMLRKELEHLRAELEETKQEIEAFTGPSGGRSPPEKRAADLKHALIRAAEEASNASVNKAGAKKHYRDAWESLAEAGHTDLNKPDVYDAMEDAAEAEGFFLGQKSCDGRKIKAVGVKLDELPAHERGRDSTTDGEEANLQNPQTSAVTEPETN
;
A
#
# COMPACT_ATOMS: atom_id res chain seq x y z
N MET A 1 63.02 -26.78 -29.68
CA MET A 1 61.58 -26.99 -29.84
C MET A 1 60.86 -26.33 -28.70
N SER A 2 60.14 -25.26 -28.94
CA SER A 2 60.64 -23.89 -29.15
C SER A 2 59.60 -23.00 -28.45
N GLN A 3 60.01 -21.94 -27.75
CA GLN A 3 59.07 -21.03 -27.08
C GLN A 3 58.00 -20.46 -28.04
N GLU A 4 58.30 -20.41 -29.33
CA GLU A 4 57.42 -19.96 -30.40
C GLU A 4 56.21 -20.90 -30.63
N ASP A 5 56.37 -22.21 -30.46
CA ASP A 5 55.27 -23.18 -30.58
C ASP A 5 54.33 -23.12 -29.36
N SER A 6 54.82 -22.64 -28.22
CA SER A 6 54.00 -22.41 -27.01
C SER A 6 53.17 -21.14 -27.15
N ASN A 7 53.79 -20.04 -27.60
CA ASN A 7 53.11 -18.75 -27.73
C ASN A 7 51.98 -18.78 -28.77
N THR A 8 52.16 -19.50 -29.87
CA THR A 8 51.15 -19.65 -30.92
C THR A 8 49.93 -20.43 -30.43
N ARG A 9 50.15 -21.49 -29.65
CA ARG A 9 49.07 -22.27 -29.02
C ARG A 9 48.29 -21.44 -28.00
N ASP A 10 48.98 -20.63 -27.20
CA ASP A 10 48.36 -19.75 -26.22
C ASP A 10 47.52 -18.65 -26.92
N GLU A 11 47.98 -18.12 -28.06
CA GLU A 11 47.22 -17.16 -28.87
C GLU A 11 45.94 -17.76 -29.46
N GLU A 12 45.97 -19.01 -29.94
CA GLU A 12 44.79 -19.73 -30.43
C GLU A 12 43.76 -20.00 -29.31
N GLU A 13 44.24 -20.37 -28.12
CA GLU A 13 43.39 -20.57 -26.95
C GLU A 13 42.73 -19.26 -26.50
N ILE A 14 43.48 -18.16 -26.46
CA ILE A 14 42.95 -16.82 -26.14
C ILE A 14 41.89 -16.39 -27.17
N GLN A 15 42.12 -16.62 -28.46
CA GLN A 15 41.12 -16.31 -29.49
C GLN A 15 39.85 -17.13 -29.32
N THR A 16 39.99 -18.43 -29.01
CA THR A 16 38.86 -19.32 -28.77
C THR A 16 38.05 -18.90 -27.54
N LEU A 17 38.72 -18.53 -26.45
CA LEU A 17 38.08 -18.02 -25.24
C LEU A 17 37.36 -16.69 -25.51
N ARG A 18 37.96 -15.76 -26.25
CA ARG A 18 37.31 -14.50 -26.65
C ARG A 18 36.05 -14.75 -27.49
N ALA A 19 36.09 -15.70 -28.42
CA ALA A 19 34.92 -16.07 -29.23
C ALA A 19 33.79 -16.66 -28.37
N ARG A 20 34.13 -17.52 -27.39
CA ARG A 20 33.14 -18.08 -26.45
C ARG A 20 32.53 -17.01 -25.54
N VAL A 21 33.36 -16.12 -25.01
CA VAL A 21 32.89 -15.00 -24.17
C VAL A 21 31.91 -14.12 -24.95
N ARG A 22 32.26 -13.70 -26.18
CA ARG A 22 31.34 -12.94 -27.04
C ARG A 22 30.02 -13.66 -27.26
N LYS A 23 30.05 -14.97 -27.53
CA LYS A 23 28.82 -15.74 -27.72
C LYS A 23 27.94 -15.79 -26.47
N VAL A 24 28.54 -15.88 -25.28
CA VAL A 24 27.79 -15.84 -24.01
C VAL A 24 27.25 -14.43 -23.76
N GLU A 25 28.03 -13.39 -24.05
CA GLU A 25 27.62 -11.98 -23.92
C GLU A 25 26.44 -11.67 -24.84
N ASP A 26 26.51 -12.07 -26.12
CA ASP A 26 25.44 -11.87 -27.10
C ASP A 26 24.16 -12.60 -26.68
N TYR A 27 24.27 -13.87 -26.29
CA TYR A 27 23.13 -14.65 -25.81
C TYR A 27 22.50 -14.04 -24.54
N SER A 28 23.33 -13.64 -23.57
CA SER A 28 22.85 -13.06 -22.32
C SER A 28 22.20 -11.70 -22.56
N LYS A 29 22.76 -10.89 -23.46
CA LYS A 29 22.20 -9.59 -23.82
C LYS A 29 20.86 -9.72 -24.52
N GLU A 30 20.72 -10.67 -25.44
CA GLU A 30 19.47 -10.93 -26.14
C GLU A 30 18.39 -11.47 -25.19
N TYR A 31 18.76 -12.43 -24.34
CA TYR A 31 17.87 -12.98 -23.32
C TYR A 31 17.40 -11.90 -22.32
N LEU A 32 18.33 -11.09 -21.79
CA LEU A 32 17.99 -10.02 -20.86
C LEU A 32 17.13 -8.95 -21.51
N LYS A 33 17.42 -8.58 -22.77
CA LYS A 33 16.59 -7.64 -23.51
C LYS A 33 15.16 -8.15 -23.66
N SER A 34 14.99 -9.39 -24.12
CA SER A 34 13.66 -10.00 -24.26
C SER A 34 12.93 -10.09 -22.92
N ARG A 35 13.64 -10.38 -21.82
CA ARG A 35 13.05 -10.44 -20.48
C ARG A 35 12.62 -9.05 -19.99
N VAL A 36 13.42 -8.01 -20.24
CA VAL A 36 13.06 -6.62 -19.90
C VAL A 36 11.83 -6.20 -20.69
N ASP A 37 11.80 -6.43 -22.01
CA ASP A 37 10.66 -6.08 -22.86
C ASP A 37 9.36 -6.75 -22.34
N THR A 38 9.43 -8.03 -21.95
CA THR A 38 8.28 -8.76 -21.38
C THR A 38 7.81 -8.16 -20.05
N LEU A 39 8.74 -7.80 -19.16
CA LEU A 39 8.42 -7.21 -17.86
C LEU A 39 7.86 -5.79 -18.01
N GLU A 40 8.30 -5.04 -19.02
CA GLU A 40 7.75 -3.72 -19.34
C GLU A 40 6.30 -3.83 -19.83
N ASP A 41 6.01 -4.80 -20.71
CA ASP A 41 4.65 -5.10 -21.17
C ASP A 41 3.73 -5.53 -20.02
N GLU A 42 4.19 -6.44 -19.16
CA GLU A 42 3.46 -6.87 -17.95
C GLU A 42 3.18 -5.68 -17.01
N ASN A 43 4.19 -4.84 -16.76
CA ASN A 43 4.01 -3.62 -15.95
C ASN A 43 3.00 -2.67 -16.57
N GLN A 44 3.01 -2.50 -17.90
CA GLN A 44 2.07 -1.65 -18.59
C GLN A 44 0.63 -2.19 -18.48
N MET A 45 0.44 -3.50 -18.59
CA MET A 45 -0.87 -4.13 -18.39
C MET A 45 -1.37 -3.95 -16.96
N LEU A 46 -0.53 -4.22 -15.95
CA LEU A 46 -0.89 -4.04 -14.54
C LEU A 46 -1.26 -2.59 -14.22
N ARG A 47 -0.57 -1.61 -14.81
CA ARG A 47 -0.92 -0.18 -14.65
C ARG A 47 -2.30 0.14 -15.21
N LYS A 48 -2.64 -0.40 -16.39
CA LYS A 48 -3.97 -0.22 -17.00
C LYS A 48 -5.06 -0.88 -16.16
N GLU A 49 -4.81 -2.08 -15.63
CA GLU A 49 -5.75 -2.78 -14.76
C GLU A 49 -5.98 -2.00 -13.45
N LEU A 50 -4.92 -1.47 -12.83
CA LEU A 50 -5.04 -0.62 -11.66
C LEU A 50 -5.84 0.66 -11.94
N GLU A 51 -5.63 1.28 -13.10
CA GLU A 51 -6.39 2.47 -13.50
C GLU A 51 -7.88 2.14 -13.71
N HIS A 52 -8.17 1.02 -14.36
CA HIS A 52 -9.53 0.53 -14.55
C HIS A 52 -10.24 0.26 -13.21
N LEU A 53 -9.60 -0.48 -12.30
CA LEU A 53 -10.15 -0.77 -10.97
C LEU A 53 -10.34 0.50 -10.13
N ARG A 54 -9.46 1.49 -10.27
CA ARG A 54 -9.65 2.80 -9.61
C ARG A 54 -10.86 3.54 -10.15
N ALA A 55 -11.11 3.47 -11.47
CA ALA A 55 -12.29 4.08 -12.07
C ALA A 55 -13.58 3.38 -11.62
N GLU A 56 -13.61 2.04 -11.60
CA GLU A 56 -14.76 1.28 -11.09
C GLU A 56 -15.04 1.56 -9.61
N LEU A 57 -13.99 1.68 -8.79
CA LEU A 57 -14.11 2.03 -7.37
C LEU A 57 -14.69 3.43 -7.19
N GLU A 58 -14.28 4.39 -8.02
CA GLU A 58 -14.81 5.75 -8.00
C GLU A 58 -16.27 5.81 -8.47
N GLU A 59 -16.62 5.06 -9.53
CA GLU A 59 -18.00 4.92 -9.99
C GLU A 59 -18.88 4.31 -8.88
N THR A 60 -18.42 3.21 -8.26
CA THR A 60 -19.14 2.56 -7.16
C THR A 60 -19.31 3.50 -5.96
N LYS A 61 -18.29 4.33 -5.64
CA LYS A 61 -18.41 5.35 -4.60
C LYS A 61 -19.48 6.39 -4.94
N GLN A 62 -19.48 6.89 -6.18
CA GLN A 62 -20.48 7.85 -6.65
C GLN A 62 -21.88 7.25 -6.63
N GLU A 63 -22.04 5.98 -6.99
CA GLU A 63 -23.31 5.25 -6.89
C GLU A 63 -23.76 5.11 -5.43
N ILE A 64 -22.84 4.80 -4.50
CA ILE A 64 -23.14 4.75 -3.06
C ILE A 64 -23.55 6.13 -2.54
N GLU A 65 -22.85 7.20 -2.90
CA GLU A 65 -23.19 8.57 -2.52
C GLU A 65 -24.54 9.00 -3.10
N ALA A 66 -24.81 8.67 -4.37
CA ALA A 66 -26.09 8.95 -5.02
C ALA A 66 -27.25 8.15 -4.39
N PHE A 67 -27.01 6.89 -4.01
CA PHE A 67 -28.00 6.04 -3.36
C PHE A 67 -28.26 6.45 -1.91
N THR A 68 -27.22 6.93 -1.21
CA THR A 68 -27.35 7.40 0.19
C THR A 68 -27.91 8.81 0.29
N GLY A 69 -27.78 9.64 -0.76
CA GLY A 69 -28.26 11.03 -0.80
C GLY A 69 -27.71 11.89 0.35
N PRO A 70 -28.02 13.20 0.40
CA PRO A 70 -27.87 13.96 1.64
C PRO A 70 -28.97 13.47 2.58
N SER A 71 -28.75 12.33 3.25
CA SER A 71 -29.61 11.87 4.31
C SER A 71 -29.52 12.87 5.46
N GLY A 72 -30.37 13.89 5.44
CA GLY A 72 -30.71 14.69 6.63
C GLY A 72 -31.45 13.88 7.69
N GLY A 73 -31.29 12.56 7.67
CA GLY A 73 -31.77 11.61 8.65
C GLY A 73 -30.58 11.03 9.39
N ARG A 74 -30.75 10.82 10.69
CA ARG A 74 -29.76 10.21 11.58
C ARG A 74 -29.22 8.93 10.95
N SER A 75 -27.92 8.87 10.70
CA SER A 75 -27.27 7.70 10.10
C SER A 75 -27.62 6.42 10.85
N PRO A 76 -27.76 5.27 10.17
CA PRO A 76 -28.08 4.02 10.84
C PRO A 76 -26.95 3.60 11.80
N PRO A 77 -27.28 2.93 12.93
CA PRO A 77 -26.28 2.47 13.91
C PRO A 77 -25.13 1.67 13.28
N GLU A 78 -25.46 0.77 12.34
CA GLU A 78 -24.50 -0.07 11.62
C GLU A 78 -23.45 0.76 10.85
N LYS A 79 -23.88 1.84 10.18
CA LYS A 79 -22.96 2.73 9.46
C LYS A 79 -22.01 3.45 10.41
N ARG A 80 -22.51 3.89 11.58
CA ARG A 80 -21.66 4.53 12.60
C ARG A 80 -20.62 3.56 13.14
N ALA A 81 -21.01 2.32 13.45
CA ALA A 81 -20.08 1.30 13.90
C ALA A 81 -19.02 1.01 12.83
N ALA A 82 -19.43 0.85 11.56
CA ALA A 82 -18.52 0.63 10.43
C ALA A 82 -17.51 1.79 10.25
N ASP A 83 -17.98 3.04 10.23
CA ASP A 83 -17.12 4.21 10.08
C ASP A 83 -16.15 4.36 11.26
N LEU A 84 -16.60 4.05 12.48
CA LEU A 84 -15.74 4.02 13.67
C LEU A 84 -14.69 2.90 13.61
N LYS A 85 -15.04 1.72 13.09
CA LYS A 85 -14.08 0.62 12.84
C LYS A 85 -13.01 1.05 11.83
N HIS A 86 -13.41 1.65 10.71
CA HIS A 86 -12.46 2.15 9.71
C HIS A 86 -11.53 3.23 10.29
N ALA A 87 -12.06 4.15 11.11
CA ALA A 87 -11.26 5.16 11.78
C ALA A 87 -10.26 4.56 12.78
N LEU A 88 -10.63 3.48 13.48
CA LEU A 88 -9.72 2.76 14.39
C LEU A 88 -8.62 2.01 13.64
N ILE A 89 -8.95 1.33 12.55
CA ILE A 89 -7.97 0.63 11.69
C ILE A 89 -6.96 1.64 11.17
N ARG A 90 -7.42 2.74 10.56
CA ARG A 90 -6.54 3.80 10.04
C ARG A 90 -5.63 4.37 11.13
N ALA A 91 -6.18 4.71 12.30
CA ALA A 91 -5.39 5.23 13.40
C ALA A 91 -4.37 4.21 13.93
N ALA A 92 -4.69 2.92 13.90
CA ALA A 92 -3.78 1.86 14.32
C ALA A 92 -2.67 1.63 13.29
N GLU A 93 -2.98 1.70 12.00
CA GLU A 93 -1.99 1.63 10.91
C GLU A 93 -1.02 2.82 10.96
N GLU A 94 -1.53 4.03 11.15
CA GLU A 94 -0.72 5.24 11.35
C GLU A 94 0.19 5.11 12.58
N ALA A 95 -0.35 4.63 13.70
CA ALA A 95 0.43 4.41 14.91
C ALA A 95 1.49 3.31 14.73
N SER A 96 1.17 2.23 14.00
CA SER A 96 2.10 1.15 13.69
C SER A 96 3.23 1.60 12.76
N ASN A 97 2.96 2.52 11.84
CA ASN A 97 4.00 3.10 10.99
C ASN A 97 4.92 4.05 11.77
N ALA A 98 4.40 4.73 12.79
CA ALA A 98 5.14 5.67 13.61
C ALA A 98 5.89 5.02 14.80
N SER A 99 5.49 3.81 15.23
CA SER A 99 6.02 3.13 16.41
C SER A 99 6.33 1.67 16.12
N VAL A 100 7.54 1.22 16.49
CA VAL A 100 7.99 -0.19 16.43
C VAL A 100 7.05 -1.15 17.17
N ASN A 101 6.29 -0.65 18.14
CA ASN A 101 5.24 -1.42 18.79
C ASN A 101 3.93 -1.28 18.02
N LYS A 102 3.44 -2.38 17.45
CA LYS A 102 2.08 -2.60 16.89
C LYS A 102 0.98 -2.47 17.96
N ALA A 103 1.03 -1.41 18.77
CA ALA A 103 0.04 -1.15 19.79
C ALA A 103 -1.22 -0.65 19.09
N GLY A 104 -2.24 -1.49 19.05
CA GLY A 104 -3.54 -1.15 18.47
C GLY A 104 -4.11 0.17 18.98
N ALA A 105 -4.86 0.89 18.13
CA ALA A 105 -5.44 2.18 18.47
C ALA A 105 -6.60 2.03 19.47
N LYS A 106 -6.76 3.02 20.35
CA LYS A 106 -7.87 3.13 21.29
C LYS A 106 -8.46 4.53 21.25
N LYS A 107 -9.77 4.62 21.02
CA LYS A 107 -10.54 5.87 21.05
C LYS A 107 -11.51 5.85 22.23
N HIS A 108 -11.44 6.86 23.08
CA HIS A 108 -12.49 7.10 24.08
C HIS A 108 -13.62 7.94 23.47
N TYR A 109 -14.72 8.12 24.21
CA TYR A 109 -15.91 8.86 23.74
C TYR A 109 -15.63 10.10 22.87
N ARG A 110 -14.74 10.99 23.32
CA ARG A 110 -14.44 12.23 22.58
C ARG A 110 -13.78 11.94 21.22
N ASP A 111 -12.68 11.17 21.21
CA ASP A 111 -12.02 10.73 19.97
C ASP A 111 -12.95 9.95 19.02
N ALA A 112 -13.87 9.14 19.57
CA ALA A 112 -14.85 8.40 18.79
C ALA A 112 -15.89 9.33 18.17
N TRP A 113 -16.37 10.33 18.92
CA TRP A 113 -17.27 11.36 18.42
C TRP A 113 -16.62 12.22 17.35
N GLU A 114 -15.36 12.64 17.53
CA GLU A 114 -14.60 13.41 16.53
C GLU A 114 -14.45 12.63 15.22
N SER A 115 -14.09 11.34 15.27
CA SER A 115 -14.01 10.50 14.07
C SER A 115 -15.36 10.25 13.39
N LEU A 116 -16.44 10.13 14.16
CA LEU A 116 -17.78 10.02 13.60
C LEU A 116 -18.22 11.34 12.95
N ALA A 117 -17.90 12.49 13.55
CA ALA A 117 -18.18 13.80 12.98
C ALA A 117 -17.39 14.02 11.67
N GLU A 118 -16.12 13.61 11.61
CA GLU A 118 -15.30 13.61 10.38
C GLU A 118 -15.90 12.73 9.28
N ALA A 119 -16.53 11.61 9.64
CA ALA A 119 -17.26 10.74 8.73
C ALA A 119 -18.68 11.27 8.36
N GLY A 120 -19.04 12.48 8.80
CA GLY A 120 -20.30 13.14 8.48
C GLY A 120 -21.43 12.89 9.48
N HIS A 121 -21.17 12.23 10.62
CA HIS A 121 -22.17 12.00 11.67
C HIS A 121 -22.16 13.13 12.71
N THR A 122 -22.63 14.32 12.35
CA THR A 122 -22.59 15.50 13.23
C THR A 122 -23.68 15.52 14.30
N ASP A 123 -24.81 14.86 14.07
CA ASP A 123 -26.01 14.92 14.91
C ASP A 123 -26.09 13.75 15.91
N LEU A 124 -24.99 13.45 16.59
CA LEU A 124 -24.89 12.34 17.54
C LEU A 124 -24.96 12.81 18.99
N ASN A 125 -25.81 12.14 19.77
CA ASN A 125 -25.84 12.29 21.21
C ASN A 125 -24.85 11.32 21.86
N LYS A 126 -24.51 11.60 23.13
CA LYS A 126 -23.60 10.75 23.90
C LYS A 126 -23.97 9.26 23.92
N PRO A 127 -25.24 8.85 24.07
CA PRO A 127 -25.64 7.44 23.96
C PRO A 127 -25.32 6.82 22.60
N ASP A 128 -25.58 7.52 21.50
CA ASP A 128 -25.37 6.98 20.14
C ASP A 128 -23.90 6.65 19.85
N VAL A 129 -22.99 7.44 20.41
CA VAL A 129 -21.55 7.19 20.30
C VAL A 129 -21.16 5.96 21.11
N TYR A 130 -21.74 5.77 22.30
CA TYR A 130 -21.48 4.55 23.07
C TYR A 130 -22.06 3.32 22.40
N ASP A 131 -23.27 3.40 21.85
CA ASP A 131 -23.87 2.31 21.08
C ASP A 131 -22.96 1.95 19.90
N ALA A 132 -22.48 2.94 19.13
CA ALA A 132 -21.53 2.70 18.05
C ALA A 132 -20.19 2.11 18.52
N MET A 133 -19.69 2.48 19.70
CA MET A 133 -18.48 1.90 20.30
C MET A 133 -18.71 0.45 20.75
N GLU A 134 -19.88 0.13 21.26
CA GLU A 134 -20.27 -1.22 21.68
C GLU A 134 -20.45 -2.11 20.45
N ASP A 135 -21.22 -1.66 19.45
CA ASP A 135 -21.41 -2.34 18.17
C ASP A 135 -20.07 -2.58 17.44
N ALA A 136 -19.17 -1.58 17.43
CA ALA A 136 -17.85 -1.74 16.82
C ALA A 136 -16.99 -2.77 17.57
N ALA A 137 -17.15 -2.89 18.89
CA ALA A 137 -16.41 -3.84 19.72
C ALA A 137 -16.90 -5.28 19.60
N GLU A 138 -18.11 -5.51 19.06
CA GLU A 138 -18.62 -6.85 18.75
C GLU A 138 -17.95 -7.48 17.53
N ALA A 139 -17.31 -6.67 16.68
CA ALA A 139 -16.59 -7.15 15.50
C ALA A 139 -15.26 -7.84 15.87
N GLU A 140 -14.85 -8.81 15.05
CA GLU A 140 -13.60 -9.56 15.23
C GLU A 140 -12.38 -8.62 15.23
N GLY A 141 -11.46 -8.80 16.19
CA GLY A 141 -10.27 -7.96 16.34
C GLY A 141 -10.51 -6.60 17.02
N PHE A 142 -11.76 -6.27 17.36
CA PHE A 142 -12.12 -5.09 18.15
C PHE A 142 -12.43 -5.48 19.60
N PHE A 143 -12.34 -4.51 20.52
CA PHE A 143 -12.66 -4.74 21.93
C PHE A 143 -13.11 -3.46 22.62
N LEU A 144 -13.96 -3.61 23.64
CA LEU A 144 -14.31 -2.56 24.57
C LEU A 144 -13.43 -2.65 25.81
N GLY A 145 -12.55 -1.67 25.98
CA GLY A 145 -11.64 -1.56 27.10
C GLY A 145 -11.88 -0.33 27.96
N GLN A 146 -10.91 -0.05 28.84
CA GLN A 146 -10.86 1.19 29.61
C GLN A 146 -9.54 1.91 29.34
N LYS A 147 -9.61 3.24 29.18
CA LYS A 147 -8.45 4.13 29.10
C LYS A 147 -8.42 4.99 30.36
N SER A 148 -7.25 5.10 30.99
CA SER A 148 -7.06 6.04 32.09
C SER A 148 -6.84 7.42 31.49
N CYS A 149 -7.74 8.36 31.78
CA CYS A 149 -7.63 9.76 31.41
C CYS A 149 -7.90 10.57 32.68
N ASP A 150 -6.97 11.45 33.06
CA ASP A 150 -7.06 12.28 34.26
C ASP A 150 -7.35 11.48 35.56
N GLY A 151 -6.74 10.30 35.69
CA GLY A 151 -6.92 9.43 36.85
C GLY A 151 -8.28 8.71 36.92
N ARG A 152 -9.14 8.87 35.92
CA ARG A 152 -10.43 8.18 35.80
C ARG A 152 -10.37 7.13 34.70
N LYS A 153 -10.96 5.97 34.96
CA LYS A 153 -11.13 4.91 33.95
C LYS A 153 -12.37 5.22 33.12
N ILE A 154 -12.16 5.49 31.83
CA ILE A 154 -13.24 5.81 30.88
C ILE A 154 -13.35 4.67 29.87
N LYS A 155 -14.58 4.28 29.49
CA LYS A 155 -14.82 3.32 28.40
C LYS A 155 -14.13 3.80 27.12
N ALA A 156 -13.44 2.89 26.44
CA ALA A 156 -12.76 3.13 25.17
C ALA A 156 -12.92 1.92 24.26
N VAL A 157 -13.13 2.15 22.97
CA VAL A 157 -13.10 1.10 21.95
C VAL A 157 -11.69 1.04 21.40
N GLY A 158 -11.20 -0.16 21.14
CA GLY A 158 -9.89 -0.36 20.53
C GLY A 158 -9.90 -1.47 19.50
N VAL A 159 -8.87 -1.48 18.68
CA VAL A 159 -8.62 -2.50 17.68
C VAL A 159 -7.27 -3.14 17.94
N LYS A 160 -7.13 -4.44 17.71
CA LYS A 160 -5.84 -5.13 17.66
C LYS A 160 -5.59 -5.57 16.24
N LEU A 161 -4.64 -4.90 15.56
CA LEU A 161 -4.35 -5.17 14.16
C LEU A 161 -4.01 -6.65 13.89
N ASP A 162 -3.30 -7.31 14.82
CA ASP A 162 -2.91 -8.71 14.66
C ASP A 162 -4.06 -9.72 14.81
N GLU A 163 -5.22 -9.29 15.33
CA GLU A 163 -6.43 -10.11 15.49
C GLU A 163 -7.50 -9.78 14.41
N LEU A 164 -7.27 -8.79 13.54
CA LEU A 164 -8.20 -8.47 12.44
C LEU A 164 -8.13 -9.52 11.32
N PRO A 165 -9.24 -9.86 10.67
CA PRO A 165 -9.22 -10.70 9.48
C PRO A 165 -8.45 -10.00 8.33
N ALA A 166 -7.78 -10.79 7.48
CA ALA A 166 -6.86 -10.26 6.47
C ALA A 166 -7.51 -9.29 5.46
N HIS A 167 -8.82 -9.39 5.24
CA HIS A 167 -9.55 -8.48 4.35
C HIS A 167 -9.85 -7.11 4.97
N GLU A 168 -9.74 -6.95 6.30
CA GLU A 168 -9.94 -5.67 7.00
C GLU A 168 -8.62 -4.94 7.29
N ARG A 169 -7.47 -5.62 7.18
CA ARG A 169 -6.15 -4.99 7.28
C ARG A 169 -5.85 -4.32 5.94
N GLY A 170 -5.75 -2.99 5.92
CA GLY A 170 -5.63 -2.20 4.69
C GLY A 170 -4.34 -2.45 3.89
N ARG A 171 -3.40 -3.24 4.41
CA ARG A 171 -2.16 -3.69 3.76
C ARG A 171 -1.68 -4.96 4.45
N ASP A 172 -1.54 -6.07 3.73
CA ASP A 172 -0.36 -6.95 3.79
C ASP A 172 -0.56 -8.19 2.91
N SER A 173 -0.02 -8.12 1.68
CA SER A 173 0.68 -9.26 1.07
C SER A 173 1.57 -8.87 -0.11
N THR A 174 2.16 -7.66 -0.14
CA THR A 174 3.26 -7.33 -1.07
C THR A 174 3.92 -6.05 -0.61
N THR A 175 5.01 -6.17 0.14
CA THR A 175 6.26 -5.41 -0.02
C THR A 175 7.14 -5.68 1.20
N ASP A 176 7.73 -6.87 1.25
CA ASP A 176 9.02 -7.03 1.91
C ASP A 176 10.10 -6.72 0.88
N GLY A 177 10.82 -5.61 1.11
CA GLY A 177 12.16 -5.36 0.58
C GLY A 177 12.28 -5.01 -0.90
N GLU A 178 12.32 -3.71 -1.22
CA GLU A 178 13.46 -3.17 -1.98
C GLU A 178 13.49 -1.64 -1.85
N GLU A 179 14.44 -1.18 -1.04
CA GLU A 179 14.94 0.19 -1.11
C GLU A 179 15.50 0.44 -2.51
N ALA A 180 14.92 1.39 -3.24
CA ALA A 180 15.58 2.02 -4.37
C ALA A 180 15.34 3.53 -4.35
N ASN A 181 16.23 4.19 -3.62
CA ASN A 181 16.73 5.54 -3.78
C ASN A 181 16.47 6.13 -5.19
N LEU A 182 15.41 6.94 -5.33
CA LEU A 182 15.16 7.76 -6.52
C LEU A 182 16.05 9.01 -6.47
N GLN A 183 17.33 8.83 -6.76
CA GLN A 183 18.18 9.92 -7.20
C GLN A 183 17.97 10.15 -8.70
N ASN A 184 17.32 11.28 -8.98
CA ASN A 184 17.26 12.02 -10.23
C ASN A 184 18.46 11.78 -11.18
N PRO A 185 18.22 11.69 -12.50
CA PRO A 185 18.93 12.62 -13.37
C PRO A 185 18.08 13.21 -14.50
N GLN A 186 18.05 14.54 -14.49
CA GLN A 186 18.27 15.44 -15.63
C GLN A 186 17.69 15.05 -17.01
N THR A 187 16.61 15.76 -17.33
CA THR A 187 16.25 16.21 -18.69
C THR A 187 17.48 16.70 -19.47
N SER A 188 17.76 16.03 -20.59
CA SER A 188 18.45 16.63 -21.74
C SER A 188 17.54 16.48 -22.95
N ALA A 189 16.87 17.58 -23.32
CA ALA A 189 16.19 17.70 -24.59
C ALA A 189 17.24 17.82 -25.69
N VAL A 190 17.23 16.85 -26.60
CA VAL A 190 17.88 16.92 -27.91
C VAL A 190 16.89 17.63 -28.82
N THR A 191 17.27 18.78 -29.37
CA THR A 191 16.63 19.32 -30.58
C THR A 191 17.68 19.33 -31.68
N GLU A 192 17.33 18.67 -32.77
CA GLU A 192 18.11 18.40 -33.98
C GLU A 192 18.52 19.66 -34.75
N PRO A 193 19.49 19.54 -35.69
CA PRO A 193 20.01 20.66 -36.46
C PRO A 193 19.15 20.91 -37.71
N GLU A 194 18.81 22.17 -37.97
CA GLU A 194 18.37 22.58 -39.31
C GLU A 194 19.40 23.49 -39.98
N THR A 195 19.59 23.13 -41.24
CA THR A 195 20.51 23.66 -42.23
C THR A 195 19.86 24.84 -42.95
N ASN A 196 20.64 25.91 -43.14
CA ASN A 196 20.65 26.73 -44.37
C ASN A 196 21.87 27.65 -44.36
#